data_AF-A0A2E5ZT63-F1
#
_entry.id   AF-A0A2E5ZT63-F1
#
_cell.length_a   1.000
_cell.length_b   1.000
_cell.length_c   1.000
_cell.angle_alpha   90.00
_cell.angle_beta   90.00
_cell.angle_gamma   90.00
#
_symmetry.space_group_name_H-M   'P 1'
#
loop_
_entity.id
_entity.type
_entity.pdbx_description
1 polymer ?
#
loop_
_entity_poly.entity_id
_entity_poly.type
_entity_poly.pdbx_seq_one_letter_code
_entity_poly.pdbx_strand_id
1 'polypeptide(L)'
;MNRYLIIFIFILACSTNAPENLISEEKMESIIFDIMILNASSRYDLNIDNKMISDELIFIKHDIDSVQFYESELYYLQNPRIHFNIYSNVKRKILKSIDSLKNIK
;
A
#
# COMPACT_ATOMS: atom_id res chain seq x y z
N MET A 1 12.48 -23.98 37.20
CA MET A 1 12.08 -24.38 35.84
C MET A 1 11.22 -23.31 35.14
N ASN A 2 10.32 -22.62 35.85
CA ASN A 2 9.36 -21.67 35.26
C ASN A 2 9.97 -20.35 34.73
N ARG A 3 11.15 -19.92 35.20
CA ARG A 3 11.81 -18.68 34.75
C ARG A 3 12.40 -18.78 33.33
N TYR A 4 12.90 -19.94 32.94
CA TYR A 4 13.46 -20.15 31.59
C TYR A 4 12.36 -20.32 30.53
N LEU A 5 11.18 -20.78 30.94
CA LEU A 5 10.02 -20.92 30.06
C LEU A 5 9.49 -19.55 29.58
N ILE A 6 9.52 -18.54 30.46
CA ILE A 6 9.17 -17.16 30.09
C ILE A 6 10.16 -16.59 29.07
N ILE A 7 11.46 -16.82 29.27
CA ILE A 7 12.51 -16.34 28.35
C ILE A 7 12.37 -16.99 26.97
N PHE A 8 11.99 -18.27 26.90
CA PHE A 8 11.78 -19.00 25.64
C PHE A 8 10.58 -18.48 24.82
N ILE A 9 9.52 -18.00 25.48
CA ILE A 9 8.34 -17.43 24.82
C ILE A 9 8.67 -16.08 24.16
N PHE A 10 9.55 -15.27 24.76
CA PHE A 10 9.96 -13.98 24.18
C PHE A 10 10.75 -14.11 22.88
N ILE A 11 11.46 -15.23 22.67
CA ILE A 11 12.27 -15.45 21.47
C ILE A 11 11.41 -15.87 20.26
N LEU A 12 10.25 -16.49 20.50
CA LEU A 12 9.32 -16.92 19.45
C LEU A 12 8.33 -15.82 19.01
N ALA A 13 8.21 -14.74 19.78
CA ALA A 13 7.30 -13.63 19.49
C ALA A 13 7.71 -12.78 18.28
N CYS A 14 8.93 -12.96 17.76
CA CYS A 14 9.44 -12.24 16.60
C CYS A 14 9.51 -13.18 15.39
N SER A 15 8.40 -13.34 14.68
CA SER A 15 8.42 -13.85 13.32
C SER A 15 7.43 -13.05 12.48
N THR A 16 7.95 -12.13 11.66
CA THR A 16 7.20 -11.39 10.64
C THR A 16 7.42 -12.10 9.31
N ASN A 17 6.85 -13.28 9.17
CA ASN A 17 6.92 -14.02 7.91
C ASN A 17 6.14 -13.25 6.84
N ALA A 18 6.73 -13.09 5.65
CA ALA A 18 6.02 -12.52 4.52
C ALA A 18 4.85 -13.44 4.12
N PRO A 19 3.68 -12.88 3.73
CA PRO A 19 2.60 -13.68 3.17
C PRO A 19 3.04 -14.31 1.84
N GLU A 20 2.49 -15.47 1.51
CA GLU A 20 2.88 -16.24 0.32
C GLU A 20 2.59 -15.49 -1.00
N ASN A 21 1.53 -14.68 -0.99
CA ASN A 21 1.07 -13.84 -2.09
C ASN A 21 1.42 -12.36 -1.89
N LEU A 22 2.53 -12.04 -1.23
CA LEU A 22 2.96 -10.66 -0.98
C LEU A 22 3.00 -9.83 -2.27
N ILE A 23 2.25 -8.73 -2.29
CA ILE A 23 2.34 -7.70 -3.35
C ILE A 23 3.77 -7.12 -3.29
N SER A 24 4.46 -7.01 -4.42
CA SER A 24 5.81 -6.43 -4.44
C SER A 24 5.82 -4.95 -4.08
N GLU A 25 6.95 -4.43 -3.58
CA GLU A 25 7.05 -3.02 -3.16
C GLU A 25 6.66 -2.06 -4.29
N GLU A 26 7.16 -2.30 -5.51
CA GLU A 26 6.85 -1.48 -6.70
C GLU A 26 5.37 -1.56 -7.11
N LYS A 27 4.75 -2.74 -7.00
CA LYS A 27 3.32 -2.91 -7.27
C LYS A 27 2.49 -2.20 -6.20
N MET A 28 2.87 -2.31 -4.93
CA MET A 28 2.25 -1.59 -3.81
C MET A 28 2.37 -0.07 -3.99
N GLU A 29 3.52 0.44 -4.40
CA GLU A 29 3.69 1.85 -4.75
C GLU A 29 2.71 2.30 -5.85
N SER A 30 2.50 1.46 -6.87
CA SER A 30 1.56 1.76 -7.95
C SER A 30 0.10 1.74 -7.49
N ILE A 31 -0.27 0.79 -6.63
CA ILE A 31 -1.60 0.68 -6.01
C ILE A 31 -1.89 1.92 -5.15
N ILE A 32 -0.99 2.26 -4.21
CA ILE A 32 -1.17 3.41 -3.31
C ILE A 32 -1.21 4.72 -4.10
N PHE A 33 -0.39 4.86 -5.16
CA PHE A 33 -0.48 6.00 -6.06
C PHE A 33 -1.87 6.15 -6.67
N ASP A 34 -2.43 5.08 -7.24
CA ASP A 34 -3.75 5.11 -7.86
C ASP A 34 -4.87 5.39 -6.85
N ILE A 35 -4.80 4.82 -5.65
CA ILE A 35 -5.72 5.13 -4.54
C ILE A 35 -5.68 6.63 -4.22
N MET A 36 -4.49 7.21 -4.10
CA MET A 36 -4.35 8.64 -3.80
C MET A 36 -4.91 9.53 -4.93
N ILE A 37 -4.68 9.18 -6.19
CA ILE A 37 -5.23 9.93 -7.34
C ILE A 37 -6.75 9.80 -7.39
N LEU A 38 -7.29 8.60 -7.19
CA LEU A 38 -8.73 8.35 -7.18
C LEU A 38 -9.42 9.15 -6.06
N ASN A 39 -8.88 9.08 -4.84
CA ASN A 39 -9.38 9.83 -3.68
C ASN A 39 -9.25 11.35 -3.83
N ALA A 40 -8.23 11.84 -4.53
CA ALA A 40 -8.11 13.25 -4.86
C ALA A 40 -9.15 13.68 -5.91
N SER A 41 -9.46 12.79 -6.86
CA SER A 41 -10.42 13.05 -7.94
C SER A 41 -11.89 13.00 -7.49
N SER A 42 -12.22 12.19 -6.48
CA SER A 42 -13.60 11.95 -6.03
C SER A 42 -14.30 13.19 -5.45
N ARG A 43 -13.56 14.24 -5.13
CA ARG A 43 -14.11 15.54 -4.70
C ARG A 43 -14.60 16.42 -5.85
N TYR A 44 -14.22 16.09 -7.08
CA TYR A 44 -14.62 16.85 -8.26
C TYR A 44 -15.81 16.14 -8.91
N ASP A 45 -16.79 16.94 -9.35
CA ASP A 45 -17.95 16.48 -10.14
C ASP A 45 -17.52 16.19 -11.59
N LEU A 46 -16.51 15.35 -11.71
CA LEU A 46 -16.24 14.61 -12.91
C LEU A 46 -17.43 13.66 -12.99
N ASN A 47 -18.15 13.60 -14.12
CA ASN A 47 -19.25 12.65 -14.36
C ASN A 47 -18.76 11.17 -14.36
N ILE A 48 -17.99 10.79 -13.36
CA ILE A 48 -17.49 9.47 -13.04
C ILE A 48 -18.65 8.82 -12.32
N ASP A 49 -19.12 7.72 -12.87
CA ASP A 49 -20.17 6.93 -12.26
C ASP A 49 -19.77 6.62 -10.80
N ASN A 50 -20.49 7.16 -9.83
CA ASN A 50 -20.18 6.99 -8.40
C ASN A 50 -20.22 5.51 -7.98
N LYS A 51 -20.84 4.62 -8.78
CA LYS A 51 -20.75 3.17 -8.60
C LYS A 51 -19.38 2.57 -8.93
N MET A 52 -18.55 3.27 -9.72
CA MET A 52 -17.20 2.86 -10.10
C MET A 52 -16.13 3.38 -9.13
N ILE A 53 -16.40 4.37 -8.28
CA ILE A 53 -15.40 4.89 -7.34
C ILE A 53 -15.37 3.98 -6.10
N SER A 54 -14.80 2.80 -6.24
CA SER A 54 -14.58 1.88 -5.12
C SER A 54 -13.18 1.28 -5.19
N ASP A 55 -12.68 0.84 -4.04
CA ASP A 55 -11.41 0.10 -3.92
C ASP A 55 -11.38 -1.13 -4.86
N GLU A 56 -12.55 -1.65 -5.25
CA GLU A 56 -12.70 -2.74 -6.22
C GLU A 56 -12.09 -2.43 -7.59
N LEU A 57 -12.22 -1.19 -8.10
CA LEU A 57 -11.56 -0.83 -9.36
C LEU A 57 -10.05 -0.84 -9.26
N ILE A 58 -9.50 -0.46 -8.10
CA ILE A 58 -8.07 -0.52 -7.85
C ILE A 58 -7.62 -1.97 -7.85
N PHE A 59 -8.36 -2.85 -7.18
CA PHE A 59 -8.05 -4.27 -7.11
C PHE A 59 -8.10 -4.94 -8.48
N ILE A 60 -9.13 -4.66 -9.29
CA ILE A 60 -9.25 -5.14 -10.67
C ILE A 60 -8.09 -4.62 -11.53
N LYS A 61 -7.77 -3.32 -11.46
CA LYS A 61 -6.68 -2.72 -12.26
C LYS A 61 -5.33 -3.37 -11.99
N HIS A 62 -5.07 -3.73 -10.74
CA HIS A 62 -3.80 -4.28 -10.30
C HIS A 62 -3.79 -5.81 -10.27
N ASP A 63 -4.88 -6.50 -10.62
CA ASP A 63 -4.97 -7.96 -10.54
C ASP A 63 -4.58 -8.46 -9.14
N ILE A 64 -5.30 -7.95 -8.14
CA ILE A 64 -5.21 -8.35 -6.72
C ILE A 64 -6.62 -8.45 -6.14
N ASP A 65 -6.75 -9.07 -4.97
CA ASP A 65 -7.96 -9.01 -4.16
C ASP A 65 -7.74 -8.22 -2.86
N SER A 66 -8.82 -7.99 -2.13
CA SER A 66 -8.80 -7.22 -0.88
C SER A 66 -8.02 -7.91 0.24
N VAL A 67 -7.98 -9.24 0.26
CA VAL A 67 -7.26 -10.03 1.27
C VAL A 67 -5.77 -9.92 1.03
N GLN A 68 -5.33 -10.13 -0.22
CA GLN A 68 -3.95 -9.97 -0.64
C GLN A 68 -3.43 -8.56 -0.35
N PHE A 69 -4.24 -7.53 -0.63
CA PHE A 69 -3.90 -6.15 -0.28
C PHE A 69 -3.71 -5.98 1.22
N TYR A 70 -4.69 -6.40 2.03
CA TYR A 70 -4.66 -6.26 3.48
C TYR A 70 -3.46 -6.98 4.12
N GLU A 71 -3.19 -8.22 3.72
CA GLU A 71 -2.06 -9.01 4.26
C GLU A 71 -0.71 -8.40 3.87
N SER A 72 -0.60 -7.89 2.64
CA SER A 72 0.61 -7.19 2.18
C SER A 72 0.81 -5.86 2.91
N GLU A 73 -0.25 -5.08 3.12
CA GLU A 73 -0.21 -3.84 3.89
C GLU A 73 0.20 -4.11 5.34
N LEU A 74 -0.37 -5.14 5.99
CA LEU A 74 -0.01 -5.56 7.33
C LEU A 74 1.46 -5.97 7.42
N TYR A 75 1.97 -6.71 6.44
CA TYR A 75 3.39 -7.05 6.35
C TYR A 75 4.26 -5.78 6.28
N TYR A 76 3.90 -4.80 5.46
CA TYR A 76 4.67 -3.56 5.36
C TYR A 76 4.62 -2.74 6.64
N LEU A 77 3.46 -2.63 7.30
CA LEU A 77 3.34 -1.96 8.60
C LEU A 77 4.27 -2.55 9.67
N GLN A 78 4.50 -3.87 9.62
CA GLN A 78 5.46 -4.57 10.48
C GLN A 78 6.93 -4.38 10.07
N ASN A 79 7.18 -3.82 8.89
CA ASN A 79 8.51 -3.53 8.34
C ASN A 79 8.67 -2.02 8.05
N PRO A 80 8.84 -1.16 9.08
CA PRO A 80 8.69 0.30 8.95
C PRO A 80 9.60 0.96 7.92
N ARG A 81 10.81 0.42 7.71
CA ARG A 81 11.74 0.94 6.70
C ARG A 81 11.20 0.75 5.28
N ILE A 82 10.65 -0.43 4.99
CA ILE A 82 10.08 -0.75 3.68
C ILE A 82 8.82 0.10 3.47
N HIS A 83 7.93 0.13 4.46
CA HIS A 83 6.72 0.95 4.42
C HIS A 83 7.03 2.43 4.18
N PHE A 84 8.01 2.98 4.89
CA PHE A 84 8.45 4.36 4.67
C PHE A 84 8.92 4.61 3.23
N ASN A 85 9.69 3.67 2.65
CA ASN A 85 10.18 3.79 1.29
C ASN A 85 9.05 3.79 0.26
N ILE A 86 8.07 2.87 0.40
CA ILE A 86 6.89 2.79 -0.47
C ILE A 86 6.17 4.15 -0.51
N TYR A 87 5.78 4.69 0.64
CA TYR A 87 5.05 5.97 0.68
C TYR A 87 5.90 7.17 0.24
N SER A 88 7.21 7.15 0.53
CA SER A 88 8.13 8.19 0.06
C SER A 88 8.27 8.19 -1.47
N ASN A 89 8.30 7.01 -2.08
CA ASN A 89 8.35 6.84 -3.53
C ASN A 89 7.04 7.26 -4.19
N VAL A 90 5.89 6.92 -3.62
CA VAL A 90 4.58 7.42 -4.05
C VAL A 90 4.55 8.95 -4.03
N LYS A 91 4.95 9.57 -2.93
CA LYS A 91 5.02 11.04 -2.82
C LYS A 91 5.90 11.64 -3.91
N ARG A 92 7.08 11.05 -4.15
CA ARG A 92 7.99 11.48 -5.21
C ARG A 92 7.36 11.36 -6.60
N LYS A 93 6.62 10.28 -6.89
CA LYS A 93 5.89 10.08 -8.15
C LYS A 93 4.80 11.13 -8.36
N ILE A 94 4.05 11.45 -7.30
CA ILE A 94 3.02 12.52 -7.33
C ILE A 94 3.66 13.88 -7.64
N LEU A 95 4.73 14.26 -6.91
CA LEU A 95 5.41 15.53 -7.13
C LEU A 95 5.97 15.66 -8.56
N LYS A 96 6.62 14.60 -9.06
CA LYS A 96 7.08 14.56 -10.46
C LYS A 96 5.93 14.76 -11.46
N SER A 97 4.77 14.16 -11.20
CA SER A 97 3.60 14.31 -12.07
C SER A 97 3.10 15.76 -12.08
N ILE A 98 3.00 16.39 -10.91
CA ILE A 98 2.63 17.81 -10.77
C ILE A 98 3.62 18.71 -11.51
N ASP A 99 4.93 18.50 -11.31
CA ASP A 99 5.95 19.32 -11.96
C ASP A 99 5.97 19.12 -13.48
N SER A 100 5.67 17.92 -13.98
CA SER A 100 5.51 17.68 -15.42
C SER A 100 4.34 18.47 -16.00
N LEU A 101 3.22 18.58 -15.28
CA LEU A 101 2.04 19.33 -15.71
C LEU A 101 2.28 20.85 -15.74
N LYS A 102 3.08 21.40 -14.80
CA LYS A 102 3.41 22.83 -14.77
C LYS A 102 4.19 23.31 -16.01
N ASN A 103 4.88 22.40 -16.70
CA ASN A 103 5.72 22.71 -17.86
C ASN A 103 4.97 22.57 -19.19
N ILE A 104 3.68 22.20 -19.17
CA ILE A 104 2.83 22.14 -20.36
C ILE A 104 2.29 23.55 -20.60
N LYS A 105 2.82 24.22 -21.64
CA LYS A 105 2.33 25.52 -22.14
C LYS A 105 1.13 25.35 -23.07
#